data_AF-A0A2E8AAI6-F1
#
_entry.id   AF-A0A2E8AAI6-F1
#
_cell.length_a   1.000
_cell.length_b   1.000
_cell.length_c   1.000
_cell.angle_alpha   90.00
_cell.angle_beta   90.00
_cell.angle_gamma   90.00
#
_symmetry.space_group_name_H-M   'P 1'
#
loop_
_entity.id
_entity.type
_entity.pdbx_description
1 polymer ?
#
loop_
_entity_poly.entity_id
_entity_poly.type
_entity_poly.pdbx_seq_one_letter_code
_entity_poly.pdbx_strand_id
1 'polypeptide(L)'
;MASRDRKGRFTRSRAALDRFLDKCRFNAVTGCVEWVGGKTRGRGKTSWYGSFWYEGKPWKAHRWAARFIHGLEIDGLEVDHECGNTLCVHHLQAVTGQVNREWYWIRVEVGLIEEEPDDGPEDDGIPFFTCPDWFAATYSRAFPPSDEPPF
;
A
#
# COMPACT_ATOMS: atom_id res chain seq x y z
N MET A 1 -21.09 -4.46 -12.43
CA MET A 1 -21.72 -4.49 -13.77
C MET A 1 -21.39 -3.18 -14.48
N ALA A 2 -20.87 -3.24 -15.72
CA ALA A 2 -20.51 -2.05 -16.49
C ALA A 2 -21.76 -1.36 -17.04
N SER A 3 -21.92 -0.05 -16.76
CA SER A 3 -23.02 0.76 -17.29
C SER A 3 -22.87 0.96 -18.80
N ARG A 4 -23.99 0.89 -19.54
CA ARG A 4 -24.08 1.12 -20.99
C ARG A 4 -24.92 2.38 -21.24
N ASP A 5 -24.58 3.18 -22.26
CA ASP A 5 -25.40 4.34 -22.62
C ASP A 5 -26.72 3.91 -23.30
N ARG A 6 -27.63 4.88 -23.54
CA ARG A 6 -28.91 4.68 -24.24
C ARG A 6 -28.75 4.15 -25.68
N LYS A 7 -27.53 4.11 -26.22
CA LYS A 7 -27.17 3.58 -27.54
C LYS A 7 -26.38 2.27 -27.46
N GLY A 8 -26.28 1.65 -26.28
CA GLY A 8 -25.62 0.35 -26.08
C GLY A 8 -24.09 0.39 -26.15
N ARG A 9 -23.48 1.58 -26.24
CA ARG A 9 -22.02 1.73 -26.26
C ARG A 9 -21.48 1.63 -24.83
N PHE A 10 -20.30 1.00 -24.70
CA PHE A 10 -19.51 1.13 -23.47
C PHE A 10 -19.23 2.61 -23.27
N THR A 11 -19.89 3.23 -22.29
CA THR A 11 -19.67 4.63 -21.96
C THR A 11 -18.19 4.81 -21.66
N ARG A 12 -17.53 5.74 -22.36
CA ARG A 12 -16.23 6.26 -21.95
C ARG A 12 -16.34 6.52 -20.44
N SER A 13 -15.48 5.81 -19.72
CA SER A 13 -15.48 5.61 -18.28
C SER A 13 -16.01 6.83 -17.52
N ARG A 14 -16.93 6.60 -16.57
CA ARG A 14 -17.25 7.56 -15.51
C ARG A 14 -15.95 8.22 -15.02
N ALA A 15 -15.98 9.54 -14.79
CA ALA A 15 -14.78 10.27 -14.36
C ALA A 15 -14.16 9.55 -13.15
N ALA A 16 -12.83 9.49 -13.10
CA ALA A 16 -12.15 8.70 -12.07
C ALA A 16 -12.56 9.13 -10.65
N LEU A 17 -12.74 10.44 -10.45
CA LEU A 17 -13.28 11.00 -9.22
C LEU A 17 -14.65 10.41 -8.88
N ASP A 18 -15.59 10.39 -9.82
CA ASP A 18 -16.92 9.83 -9.56
C ASP A 18 -16.88 8.34 -9.19
N ARG A 19 -16.00 7.56 -9.85
CA ARG A 19 -15.81 6.13 -9.52
C ARG A 19 -15.16 5.92 -8.16
N PHE A 20 -14.38 6.90 -7.71
CA PHE A 20 -13.71 6.91 -6.42
C PHE A 20 -14.71 7.25 -5.33
N LEU A 21 -15.44 8.36 -5.48
CA LEU A 21 -16.43 8.85 -4.52
C LEU A 21 -17.57 7.86 -4.27
N ASP A 22 -18.00 7.10 -5.29
CA ASP A 22 -18.98 6.01 -5.12
C ASP A 22 -18.58 4.98 -4.04
N LYS A 23 -17.27 4.86 -3.79
CA LYS A 23 -16.67 3.88 -2.87
C LYS A 23 -16.18 4.53 -1.56
N CYS A 24 -16.59 5.77 -1.29
CA CYS A 24 -16.30 6.47 -0.04
C CYS A 24 -17.53 6.46 0.86
N ARG A 25 -17.35 6.21 2.16
CA ARG A 25 -18.39 6.35 3.19
C ARG A 25 -17.86 7.19 4.33
N PHE A 26 -18.58 8.25 4.69
CA PHE A 26 -18.22 9.07 5.83
C PHE A 26 -18.69 8.39 7.12
N ASN A 27 -17.78 8.22 8.07
CA ASN A 27 -18.05 7.73 9.41
C ASN A 27 -18.08 8.92 10.37
N ALA A 28 -19.26 9.27 10.85
CA ALA A 28 -19.45 10.44 11.72
C ALA A 28 -18.85 10.26 13.13
N VAL A 29 -18.60 9.03 13.59
CA VAL A 29 -18.03 8.76 14.92
C VAL A 29 -16.53 9.02 14.91
N THR A 30 -15.84 8.60 13.84
CA THR A 30 -14.38 8.72 13.73
C THR A 30 -13.92 9.89 12.86
N GLY A 31 -14.85 10.53 12.13
CA GLY A 31 -14.54 11.52 11.10
C GLY A 31 -13.89 10.96 9.84
N CYS A 32 -13.65 9.64 9.77
CA CYS A 32 -12.97 9.03 8.64
C CYS A 32 -13.85 9.02 7.39
N VAL A 33 -13.23 9.17 6.22
CA VAL A 33 -13.84 8.79 4.95
C VAL A 33 -13.31 7.40 4.58
N GLU A 34 -14.11 6.39 4.84
CA GLU A 34 -13.74 4.98 4.69
C GLU A 34 -13.91 4.50 3.24
N TRP A 35 -12.90 3.77 2.77
CA TRP A 35 -12.94 3.09 1.49
C TRP A 35 -13.70 1.76 1.60
N VAL A 36 -14.81 1.67 0.87
CA VAL A 36 -15.66 0.45 0.77
C VAL A 36 -15.49 -0.29 -0.56
N GLY A 37 -14.52 0.12 -1.38
CA GLY A 37 -14.21 -0.51 -2.66
C GLY A 37 -13.36 -1.78 -2.53
N GLY A 38 -12.68 -2.14 -3.62
CA GLY A 38 -11.74 -3.26 -3.62
C GLY A 38 -10.62 -3.05 -2.59
N LYS A 39 -10.25 -4.12 -1.89
CA LYS A 39 -9.21 -4.12 -0.84
C LYS A 39 -8.14 -5.14 -1.20
N THR A 40 -6.92 -4.86 -0.76
CA THR A 40 -5.75 -5.74 -0.94
C THR A 40 -4.95 -5.77 0.36
N ARG A 41 -4.31 -6.91 0.63
CA ARG A 41 -3.34 -7.07 1.71
C ARG A 41 -2.14 -7.86 1.21
N GLY A 42 -0.98 -7.65 1.83
CA GLY A 42 0.18 -8.51 1.61
C GLY A 42 -0.05 -9.92 2.14
N ARG A 43 0.78 -10.88 1.72
CA ARG A 43 0.87 -12.16 2.45
C ARG A 43 1.43 -11.87 3.86
N GLY A 44 0.99 -12.61 4.87
CA GLY A 44 1.40 -12.41 6.27
C GLY A 44 0.73 -11.22 6.99
N LYS A 45 0.31 -10.18 6.26
CA LYS A 45 -0.25 -8.96 6.87
C LYS A 45 -1.74 -9.07 7.24
N THR A 46 -2.12 -8.50 8.40
CA THR A 46 -3.50 -8.50 8.90
C THR A 46 -4.30 -7.32 8.35
N SER A 47 -3.64 -6.18 8.14
CA SER A 47 -4.27 -4.94 7.68
C SER A 47 -4.67 -4.97 6.19
N TRP A 48 -5.88 -4.45 5.92
CA TRP A 48 -6.39 -4.26 4.57
C TRP A 48 -6.18 -2.83 4.09
N TYR A 49 -5.67 -2.69 2.87
CA TYR A 49 -5.55 -1.40 2.20
C TYR A 49 -6.54 -1.30 1.05
N GLY A 50 -7.14 -0.11 0.87
CA GLY A 50 -7.97 0.17 -0.29
C GLY A 50 -7.16 0.10 -1.59
N SER A 51 -7.78 -0.43 -2.65
CA SER A 51 -7.22 -0.51 -4.01
C SER A 51 -8.15 0.14 -5.02
N PHE A 52 -7.56 0.93 -5.92
CA PHE A 52 -8.27 1.68 -6.95
C PHE A 52 -7.55 1.59 -8.31
N TRP A 53 -8.26 1.21 -9.36
CA TRP A 53 -7.70 1.15 -10.71
C TRP A 53 -7.85 2.50 -11.43
N TYR A 54 -6.73 3.09 -11.83
CA TYR A 54 -6.65 4.37 -12.51
C TYR A 54 -5.51 4.38 -13.52
N GLU A 55 -5.79 4.84 -14.74
CA GLU A 55 -4.81 4.94 -15.84
C GLU A 55 -3.98 3.66 -16.08
N GLY A 56 -4.66 2.52 -16.13
CA GLY A 56 -4.03 1.24 -16.47
C GLY A 56 -3.18 0.60 -15.38
N LYS A 57 -3.12 1.19 -14.17
CA LYS A 57 -2.41 0.62 -13.03
C LYS A 57 -3.24 0.59 -11.74
N PRO A 58 -2.97 -0.35 -10.82
CA PRO A 58 -3.56 -0.33 -9.48
C PRO A 58 -2.87 0.73 -8.62
N TRP A 59 -3.67 1.53 -7.94
CA TRP A 59 -3.25 2.46 -6.90
C TRP A 59 -3.73 1.98 -5.53
N LYS A 60 -2.98 2.28 -4.48
CA LYS A 60 -3.54 2.30 -3.13
C LYS A 60 -4.54 3.46 -3.04
N ALA A 61 -5.73 3.22 -2.51
CA ALA A 61 -6.81 4.19 -2.52
C ALA A 61 -6.44 5.49 -1.79
N HIS A 62 -5.80 5.39 -0.63
CA HIS A 62 -5.32 6.56 0.11
C HIS A 62 -4.27 7.35 -0.66
N ARG A 63 -3.28 6.70 -1.32
CA ARG A 63 -2.28 7.40 -2.16
C ARG A 63 -2.93 8.13 -3.33
N TRP A 64 -3.94 7.52 -3.95
CA TRP A 64 -4.68 8.18 -5.03
C TRP A 64 -5.43 9.42 -4.51
N ALA A 65 -6.12 9.32 -3.37
CA ALA A 65 -6.80 10.47 -2.77
C ALA A 65 -5.82 11.59 -2.37
N ALA A 66 -4.70 11.24 -1.72
CA ALA A 66 -3.63 12.18 -1.39
C ALA A 66 -3.19 12.99 -2.61
N ARG A 67 -2.88 12.32 -3.73
CA ARG A 67 -2.40 12.99 -4.94
C ARG A 67 -3.48 13.81 -5.66
N PHE A 68 -4.66 13.25 -5.87
CA PHE A 68 -5.66 13.78 -6.81
C PHE A 68 -6.84 14.51 -6.17
N ILE A 69 -7.11 14.27 -4.88
CA ILE A 69 -8.17 14.97 -4.13
C ILE A 69 -7.54 16.05 -3.25
N HIS A 70 -6.49 15.68 -2.50
CA HIS A 70 -5.87 16.57 -1.51
C HIS A 70 -4.71 17.39 -2.07
N GLY A 71 -4.22 17.04 -3.27
CA GLY A 71 -3.12 17.75 -3.92
C GLY A 71 -1.77 17.61 -3.20
N LEU A 72 -1.61 16.56 -2.39
CA LEU A 72 -0.35 16.27 -1.71
C LEU A 72 0.71 15.83 -2.72
N GLU A 73 1.93 16.33 -2.52
CA GLU A 73 3.09 15.82 -3.22
C GLU A 73 3.61 14.58 -2.48
N ILE A 74 3.58 13.43 -3.16
CA ILE A 74 3.81 12.12 -2.55
C ILE A 74 4.99 11.38 -3.20
N ASP A 75 5.69 12.03 -4.11
CA ASP A 75 6.81 11.45 -4.83
C ASP A 75 8.01 11.35 -3.88
N GLY A 76 8.53 10.13 -3.71
CA GLY A 76 9.56 9.83 -2.71
C GLY A 76 9.06 9.79 -1.25
N LEU A 77 7.76 9.97 -1.02
CA LEU A 77 7.15 10.00 0.32
C LEU A 77 6.15 8.86 0.53
N GLU A 78 5.97 8.50 1.79
CA GLU A 78 4.90 7.63 2.25
C GLU A 78 3.66 8.46 2.57
N VAL A 79 2.50 7.87 2.36
CA VAL A 79 1.22 8.51 2.69
C VAL A 79 0.69 7.81 3.92
N ASP A 80 0.81 8.50 5.04
CA ASP A 80 0.45 8.00 6.36
C ASP A 80 -1.01 8.33 6.70
N HIS A 81 -1.63 7.47 7.52
CA HIS A 81 -2.97 7.66 8.04
C HIS A 81 -2.87 8.20 9.47
N GLU A 82 -3.08 9.50 9.64
CA GLU A 82 -3.03 10.16 10.96
C GLU A 82 -3.99 9.50 11.97
N CYS A 83 -5.09 8.95 11.47
CA CYS A 83 -6.14 8.29 12.23
C CYS A 83 -5.91 6.79 12.49
N GLY A 84 -4.82 6.19 12.01
CA GLY A 84 -4.53 4.74 12.14
C GLY A 84 -5.43 3.81 11.31
N ASN A 85 -6.50 4.32 10.71
CA ASN A 85 -7.41 3.54 9.87
C ASN A 85 -6.85 3.41 8.44
N THR A 86 -6.34 2.22 8.09
CA THR A 86 -5.74 1.87 6.78
C THR A 86 -6.70 1.94 5.58
N LEU A 87 -8.01 2.08 5.83
CA LEU A 87 -9.04 2.27 4.82
C LEU A 87 -9.51 3.73 4.71
N CYS A 88 -9.00 4.66 5.54
CA CYS A 88 -9.34 6.07 5.43
C CYS A 88 -8.68 6.71 4.20
N VAL A 89 -9.41 7.55 3.47
CA VAL A 89 -8.90 8.27 2.29
C VAL A 89 -8.87 9.79 2.48
N HIS A 90 -9.09 10.27 3.71
CA HIS A 90 -9.17 11.70 4.03
C HIS A 90 -8.09 12.18 5.00
N HIS A 91 -7.94 11.53 6.17
CA HIS A 91 -6.95 11.90 7.18
C HIS A 91 -5.56 11.38 6.79
N LEU A 92 -4.94 12.08 5.84
CA LEU A 92 -3.71 11.66 5.16
C LEU A 92 -2.65 12.74 5.23
N GLN A 93 -1.41 12.33 5.46
CA GLN A 93 -0.23 13.19 5.37
C GLN A 93 0.86 12.54 4.53
N ALA A 94 1.68 13.35 3.87
CA ALA A 94 2.87 12.90 3.17
C ALA A 94 4.08 13.04 4.08
N VAL A 95 4.72 11.91 4.41
CA VAL A 95 5.85 11.85 5.36
C VAL A 95 6.98 11.02 4.79
N THR A 96 8.19 11.21 5.32
CA THR A 96 9.31 10.34 4.97
C THR A 96 9.08 8.95 5.56
N GLY A 97 9.68 7.91 4.95
CA GLY A 97 9.57 6.55 5.47
C GLY A 97 10.14 6.40 6.89
N GLN A 98 11.15 7.20 7.26
CA GLN A 98 11.66 7.23 8.63
C GLN A 98 10.59 7.71 9.62
N VAL A 99 9.97 8.86 9.32
CA VAL A 99 8.92 9.43 10.17
C VAL A 99 7.72 8.50 10.25
N ASN A 100 7.34 7.84 9.15
CA ASN A 100 6.24 6.87 9.18
C ASN A 100 6.52 5.68 10.11
N ARG A 101 7.76 5.15 10.12
CA ARG A 101 8.17 4.09 11.05
C ARG A 101 8.15 4.54 12.51
N GLU A 102 8.60 5.77 12.79
CA GLU A 102 8.54 6.34 14.13
C GLU A 102 7.09 6.48 14.62
N TRP A 103 6.19 6.97 13.75
CA TRP A 103 4.76 7.04 14.06
C TRP A 103 4.11 5.69 14.33
N TYR A 104 4.52 4.65 13.60
CA TYR A 104 4.02 3.30 13.83
C TYR A 104 4.25 2.86 15.28
N TRP A 105 5.49 2.97 15.77
CA TRP A 105 5.82 2.56 17.14
C TRP A 105 5.10 3.38 18.19
N ILE A 106 4.99 4.70 17.99
CA ILE A 106 4.21 5.57 18.88
C ILE A 106 2.76 5.11 18.94
N ARG A 107 2.14 4.78 17.80
CA ARG A 107 0.74 4.34 17.73
C ARG A 107 0.50 2.97 18.36
N VAL A 108 1.45 2.05 18.23
CA VAL A 108 1.42 0.76 18.94
C VAL A 108 1.44 1.02 20.45
N GLU A 109 2.39 1.84 20.92
CA GLU A 109 2.55 2.17 22.34
C GLU A 109 1.30 2.82 22.94
N VAL A 110 0.66 3.73 22.21
CA VAL A 110 -0.58 4.39 22.67
C VAL A 110 -1.86 3.57 22.41
N GLY A 111 -1.74 2.37 21.84
CA GLY A 111 -2.87 1.47 21.56
C GLY A 111 -3.81 1.94 20.45
N LEU A 112 -3.34 2.79 19.54
CA LEU A 112 -4.11 3.22 18.36
C LEU A 112 -4.11 2.16 17.26
N ILE A 113 -3.08 1.32 17.21
CA ILE A 113 -2.98 0.17 16.32
C ILE A 113 -2.51 -1.04 17.11
N GLU A 114 -3.03 -2.22 16.75
CA GLU A 114 -2.49 -3.48 17.24
C GLU A 114 -1.21 -3.79 16.47
N GLU A 115 -0.18 -4.25 17.18
CA GLU A 115 1.04 -4.73 16.55
C GLU A 115 0.69 -5.92 15.66
N GLU A 116 1.03 -5.83 14.37
CA GLU A 116 0.92 -7.00 13.52
C GLU A 116 1.95 -8.03 13.98
N PRO A 117 1.56 -9.30 14.17
CA PRO A 117 2.51 -10.33 14.56
C PRO A 117 3.66 -10.33 13.57
N ASP A 118 4.89 -10.25 14.08
CA ASP A 118 6.10 -10.34 13.28
C ASP A 118 6.12 -11.71 12.61
N ASP A 119 5.74 -11.73 11.33
CA ASP A 119 5.97 -12.82 10.40
C ASP A 119 7.46 -12.89 10.03
N GLY A 120 8.34 -12.68 11.03
CA GLY A 120 9.77 -12.92 10.98
C GLY A 120 10.02 -14.26 10.32
N PRO A 121 11.17 -14.43 9.64
CA PRO A 121 11.35 -15.48 8.63
C PRO A 121 10.79 -16.77 9.20
N GLU A 122 9.70 -17.27 8.59
CA GLU A 122 9.25 -18.62 8.85
C GLU A 122 10.53 -19.45 8.71
N ASP A 123 10.91 -20.19 9.75
CA ASP A 123 11.75 -21.36 9.53
C ASP A 123 10.88 -22.28 8.67
N ASP A 124 10.83 -21.96 7.38
CA ASP A 124 10.10 -22.66 6.34
C ASP A 124 10.73 -24.04 6.11
N GLY A 125 11.76 -24.38 6.89
CA GLY A 125 12.57 -25.57 6.76
C GLY A 125 13.28 -25.62 5.43
N ILE A 126 13.30 -24.51 4.66
CA ILE A 126 14.03 -24.42 3.41
C ILE A 126 15.49 -24.30 3.80
N PRO A 127 16.31 -25.35 3.57
CA PRO A 127 17.72 -25.25 3.83
C PRO A 127 18.25 -24.10 2.98
N PHE A 128 19.07 -23.22 3.56
CA PHE A 128 19.91 -22.34 2.74
C PHE A 128 20.73 -23.23 1.81
N PHE A 129 20.25 -23.43 0.58
CA PHE A 129 20.96 -24.22 -0.40
C PHE A 129 22.23 -23.46 -0.73
N THR A 130 23.36 -24.07 -0.39
CA THR A 130 24.64 -23.59 -0.90
C THR A 130 24.55 -23.58 -2.42
N CYS A 131 24.87 -22.42 -3.01
CA CYS A 131 24.94 -22.28 -4.45
C CYS A 131 25.78 -23.44 -5.02
N PRO A 132 25.26 -24.25 -5.95
CA PRO A 132 26.02 -25.34 -6.52
C PRO A 132 27.31 -24.81 -7.18
N ASP A 133 28.42 -25.53 -7.04
CA ASP A 133 29.74 -25.09 -7.53
C ASP A 133 29.72 -24.71 -9.02
N TRP A 134 28.91 -25.40 -9.82
CA TRP A 134 28.73 -25.12 -11.25
C TRP A 134 28.07 -23.76 -11.52
N PHE A 135 27.21 -23.27 -10.61
CA PHE A 135 26.56 -21.97 -10.72
C PHE A 135 27.42 -20.86 -10.11
N ALA A 136 28.10 -21.12 -8.99
CA ALA A 136 29.02 -20.18 -8.34
C ALA A 136 30.17 -19.73 -9.26
N ALA A 137 30.70 -20.65 -10.09
CA ALA A 137 31.73 -20.35 -11.07
C ALA A 137 31.29 -19.36 -12.18
N THR A 138 29.97 -19.25 -12.40
CA THR A 138 29.39 -18.36 -13.42
C THR A 138 28.93 -17.03 -12.78
N TYR A 139 28.43 -17.10 -11.54
CA TYR A 139 27.94 -15.95 -10.78
C TYR A 139 29.05 -14.98 -10.35
N SER A 140 30.23 -15.49 -9.96
CA SER A 140 31.38 -14.67 -9.53
C SER A 140 31.96 -13.77 -10.63
N ARG A 141 31.67 -14.06 -11.91
CA ARG A 141 32.06 -13.21 -13.04
C ARG A 141 31.08 -12.06 -13.31
N ALA A 142 29.83 -12.19 -12.87
CA ALA A 142 28.77 -11.22 -13.15
C ALA A 142 28.63 -10.17 -12.04
N PHE A 143 28.94 -10.53 -10.79
CA PHE A 143 28.91 -9.64 -9.63
C PHE A 143 30.15 -9.89 -8.76
N PRO A 144 31.21 -9.05 -8.84
CA PRO A 144 32.31 -9.14 -7.90
C PRO A 144 31.81 -8.84 -6.49
N PRO A 145 32.39 -9.45 -5.44
CA PRO A 145 32.03 -9.12 -4.07
C PRO A 145 32.29 -7.63 -3.85
N SER A 146 31.25 -6.86 -3.55
CA SER A 146 31.40 -5.55 -2.95
C SER A 146 31.79 -5.76 -1.49
N ASP A 147 32.88 -5.14 -1.03
CA ASP A 147 33.35 -5.17 0.37
C ASP A 147 32.41 -4.46 1.36
N GLU A 148 31.15 -4.20 0.99
CA GLU A 148 30.17 -3.58 1.88
C GLU A 148 29.03 -4.57 2.18
N PRO A 149 28.71 -4.79 3.47
CA PRO A 149 27.59 -5.63 3.84
C PRO A 149 26.26 -4.97 3.44
N PRO A 150 25.29 -5.73 2.93
CA PRO A 150 23.95 -5.19 2.70
C PRO A 150 23.30 -4.86 4.05
N PHE A 151 22.85 -3.60 4.18
CA PHE A 151 22.04 -3.10 5.29
C PHE A 151 20.76 -3.92 5.50
#